data_AF-A0A640YBY5-F1
#
_entry.id   AF-A0A640YBY5-F1
#
_cell.length_a   1.000
_cell.length_b   1.000
_cell.length_c   1.000
_cell.angle_alpha   90.00
_cell.angle_beta   90.00
_cell.angle_gamma   90.00
#
_symmetry.space_group_name_H-M   'P 1'
#
loop_
_entity.id
_entity.type
_entity.pdbx_description
1 polymer ?
#
loop_
_entity_poly.entity_id
_entity_poly.type
_entity_poly.pdbx_seq_one_letter_code
_entity_poly.pdbx_strand_id
1 'polypeptide(L)'
;MSAVGRRARRLLRRASVRTAAGTEPVRIDDLISPLRYDVLVRRRFLDRIAAASGPADVDAAVASPAGRDYRSWFEGIVIRRFHPELAGTADAVERAFAERVRRSVALCESFAAAGYDPAGPLLLRSGRRIAATATGKRIERRLFVGDGCHRLALLRRDGATALQPDAYRVEITPTLAPLDNTAELIPLLGLRPRPYFRFLALAYAPGTGCDTEERLRRHVAAERPDRLLELESVLRIDLPLLDAVP
;
A
#
# COMPACT_ATOMS: atom_id res chain seq x y z
N MET A 1 -24.69 1.71 20.60
CA MET A 1 -25.10 1.44 19.20
C MET A 1 -25.18 -0.06 18.96
N SER A 2 -26.36 -0.59 18.61
CA SER A 2 -26.61 -2.04 18.53
C SER A 2 -25.92 -2.73 17.34
N ALA A 3 -25.57 -4.01 17.50
CA ALA A 3 -24.96 -4.84 16.47
C ALA A 3 -25.86 -5.00 15.21
N VAL A 4 -27.18 -4.87 15.38
CA VAL A 4 -28.20 -4.93 14.32
C VAL A 4 -28.07 -3.75 13.36
N GLY A 5 -27.83 -2.54 13.87
CA GLY A 5 -27.62 -1.34 13.04
C GLY A 5 -26.32 -1.38 12.20
N ARG A 6 -25.28 -2.08 12.68
CA ARG A 6 -24.03 -2.28 11.95
C ARG A 6 -24.18 -3.28 10.80
N ARG A 7 -24.95 -4.37 10.98
CA ARG A 7 -25.25 -5.35 9.92
C ARG A 7 -26.10 -4.76 8.79
N ALA A 8 -27.17 -4.01 9.13
CA ALA A 8 -28.05 -3.37 8.14
C ALA A 8 -27.29 -2.35 7.28
N ARG A 9 -26.43 -1.50 7.88
CA ARG A 9 -25.56 -0.57 7.13
C ARG A 9 -24.56 -1.28 6.23
N ARG A 10 -24.02 -2.43 6.66
CA ARG A 10 -23.05 -3.22 5.86
C ARG A 10 -23.72 -3.87 4.64
N LEU A 11 -24.97 -4.31 4.77
CA LEU A 11 -25.78 -4.86 3.67
C LEU A 11 -26.19 -3.78 2.65
N LEU A 12 -26.69 -2.63 3.12
CA LEU A 12 -27.03 -1.49 2.25
C LEU A 12 -25.79 -0.93 1.52
N ARG A 13 -24.63 -0.89 2.19
CA ARG A 13 -23.39 -0.46 1.56
C ARG A 13 -22.94 -1.42 0.45
N ARG A 14 -23.16 -2.73 0.60
CA ARG A 14 -22.87 -3.74 -0.43
C ARG A 14 -23.78 -3.64 -1.66
N ALA A 15 -25.06 -3.27 -1.47
CA ALA A 15 -26.01 -3.12 -2.58
C ALA A 15 -25.67 -1.99 -3.57
N SER A 16 -24.77 -1.06 -3.21
CA SER A 16 -24.34 0.06 -4.06
C SER A 16 -22.95 -0.12 -4.68
N VAL A 17 -22.28 -1.24 -4.40
CA VAL A 17 -20.94 -1.53 -4.93
C VAL A 17 -21.09 -2.06 -6.35
N ARG A 18 -20.45 -1.40 -7.30
CA ARG A 18 -20.33 -1.90 -8.68
C ARG A 18 -18.89 -2.32 -8.93
N THR A 19 -18.71 -3.44 -9.62
CA THR A 19 -17.39 -3.88 -10.08
C THR A 19 -17.31 -3.70 -11.58
N ALA A 20 -16.25 -3.08 -12.06
CA ALA A 20 -15.97 -2.88 -13.48
C ALA A 20 -14.62 -3.51 -13.87
N ALA A 21 -14.48 -3.87 -15.15
CA ALA A 21 -13.18 -4.20 -15.72
C ALA A 21 -12.26 -2.97 -15.76
N GLY A 22 -10.95 -3.18 -15.77
CA GLY A 22 -10.02 -2.12 -16.14
C GLY A 22 -10.24 -1.69 -17.59
N THR A 23 -10.02 -0.42 -17.87
CA THR A 23 -10.25 0.17 -19.20
C THR A 23 -9.02 0.85 -19.78
N GLU A 24 -8.03 1.15 -18.95
CA GLU A 24 -6.82 1.87 -19.34
C GLU A 24 -5.61 1.39 -18.52
N PRO A 25 -4.38 1.51 -19.04
CA PRO A 25 -3.20 1.25 -18.22
C PRO A 25 -3.11 2.21 -17.03
N VAL A 26 -2.76 1.70 -15.85
CA VAL A 26 -2.62 2.49 -14.62
C VAL A 26 -1.19 2.44 -14.12
N ARG A 27 -0.54 3.60 -13.96
CA ARG A 27 0.83 3.64 -13.44
C ARG A 27 0.91 3.05 -12.03
N ILE A 28 1.79 2.07 -11.84
CA ILE A 28 1.93 1.35 -10.57
C ILE A 28 2.35 2.29 -9.44
N ASP A 29 3.30 3.19 -9.71
CA ASP A 29 3.79 4.13 -8.70
C ASP A 29 2.71 5.13 -8.24
N ASP A 30 1.70 5.42 -9.07
CA ASP A 30 0.56 6.26 -8.69
C ASP A 30 -0.46 5.55 -7.78
N LEU A 31 -0.46 4.21 -7.77
CA LEU A 31 -1.23 3.39 -6.83
C LEU A 31 -0.52 3.24 -5.48
N ILE A 32 0.80 3.46 -5.46
CA ILE A 32 1.66 3.25 -4.30
C ILE A 32 1.86 4.55 -3.52
N SER A 33 2.34 5.59 -4.18
CA SER A 33 2.66 6.87 -3.53
C SER A 33 1.48 7.84 -3.68
N PRO A 34 1.07 8.60 -2.64
CA PRO A 34 1.73 8.78 -1.34
C PRO A 34 1.14 7.92 -0.21
N LEU A 35 0.10 7.13 -0.47
CA LEU A 35 -0.72 6.56 0.62
C LEU A 35 -0.33 5.14 1.06
N ARG A 36 0.48 4.43 0.26
CA ARG A 36 0.70 2.99 0.39
C ARG A 36 2.19 2.64 0.50
N TYR A 37 2.91 3.30 1.42
CA TYR A 37 4.30 2.92 1.74
C TYR A 37 4.43 1.43 2.10
N ASP A 38 3.36 0.80 2.61
CA ASP A 38 3.31 -0.63 2.87
C ASP A 38 3.63 -1.51 1.65
N VAL A 39 3.40 -1.03 0.42
CA VAL A 39 3.79 -1.78 -0.79
C VAL A 39 5.31 -1.85 -0.92
N LEU A 40 6.05 -0.81 -0.52
CA LEU A 40 7.51 -0.85 -0.51
C LEU A 40 8.05 -1.74 0.61
N VAL A 41 7.39 -1.76 1.77
CA VAL A 41 7.72 -2.70 2.86
C VAL A 41 7.57 -4.14 2.39
N ARG A 42 6.43 -4.47 1.77
CA ARG A 42 6.17 -5.79 1.18
C ARG A 42 7.22 -6.14 0.13
N ARG A 43 7.53 -5.22 -0.79
CA ARG A 43 8.54 -5.44 -1.83
C ARG A 43 9.89 -5.82 -1.23
N ARG A 44 10.41 -5.04 -0.27
CA ARG A 44 11.71 -5.32 0.36
C ARG A 44 11.75 -6.69 1.03
N PHE A 45 10.66 -7.10 1.66
CA PHE A 45 10.56 -8.44 2.24
C PHE A 45 10.50 -9.53 1.18
N LEU A 46 9.69 -9.34 0.13
CA LEU A 46 9.59 -10.28 -1.00
C LEU A 46 10.92 -10.41 -1.77
N ASP A 47 11.74 -9.37 -1.83
CA ASP A 47 13.09 -9.43 -2.40
C ASP A 47 13.98 -10.40 -1.60
N ARG A 48 13.80 -10.47 -0.27
CA ARG A 48 14.52 -11.44 0.58
C ARG A 48 13.99 -12.86 0.40
N ILE A 49 12.67 -13.02 0.34
CA ILE A 49 12.03 -14.32 0.11
C ILE A 49 12.41 -14.90 -1.26
N ALA A 50 12.45 -14.07 -2.31
CA ALA A 50 12.82 -14.53 -3.65
C ALA A 50 14.30 -14.93 -3.78
N ALA A 51 15.16 -14.49 -2.85
CA ALA A 51 16.57 -14.89 -2.80
C ALA A 51 16.82 -16.13 -1.91
N ALA A 52 15.79 -16.63 -1.23
CA ALA A 52 15.90 -17.79 -0.35
C ALA A 52 15.92 -19.09 -1.16
N SER A 53 16.83 -20.01 -0.84
CA SER A 53 16.96 -21.32 -1.50
C SER A 53 16.29 -22.46 -0.72
N GLY A 54 15.79 -22.17 0.49
CA GLY A 54 15.11 -23.15 1.33
C GLY A 54 14.58 -22.55 2.64
N PRO A 55 14.02 -23.39 3.53
CA PRO A 55 13.38 -22.94 4.77
C PRO A 55 14.29 -22.11 5.68
N ALA A 56 15.56 -22.50 5.84
CA ALA A 56 16.53 -21.76 6.67
C ALA A 56 16.77 -20.32 6.17
N ASP A 57 16.78 -20.12 4.85
CA ASP A 57 16.93 -18.79 4.25
C ASP A 57 15.65 -17.96 4.41
N VAL A 58 14.48 -18.60 4.41
CA VAL A 58 13.21 -17.93 4.72
C VAL A 58 13.20 -17.43 6.17
N ASP A 59 13.65 -18.25 7.11
CA ASP A 59 13.78 -17.85 8.51
C ASP A 59 14.77 -16.68 8.66
N ALA A 60 15.90 -16.72 7.94
CA ALA A 60 16.84 -15.61 7.88
C ALA A 60 16.22 -14.33 7.28
N ALA A 61 15.38 -14.47 6.24
CA ALA A 61 14.63 -13.35 5.65
C ALA A 61 13.64 -12.74 6.65
N VAL A 62 12.96 -13.56 7.44
CA VAL A 62 12.04 -13.12 8.52
C VAL A 62 12.81 -12.40 9.64
N ALA A 63 13.98 -12.89 10.03
CA ALA A 63 14.81 -12.27 11.06
C ALA A 63 15.51 -10.97 10.60
N SER A 64 15.63 -10.75 9.29
CA SER A 64 16.28 -9.58 8.70
C SER A 64 15.58 -8.26 9.03
N PRO A 65 16.23 -7.08 8.87
CA PRO A 65 15.56 -5.79 9.02
C PRO A 65 14.29 -5.65 8.17
N ALA A 66 14.29 -6.17 6.94
CA ALA A 66 13.12 -6.13 6.07
C ALA A 66 11.98 -7.04 6.59
N GLY A 67 12.32 -8.18 7.19
CA GLY A 67 11.36 -9.06 7.85
C GLY A 67 10.75 -8.42 9.11
N ARG A 68 11.55 -7.70 9.89
CA ARG A 68 11.07 -6.91 11.04
C ARG A 68 10.13 -5.78 10.61
N ASP A 69 10.49 -4.99 9.60
CA ASP A 69 9.61 -3.94 9.05
C ASP A 69 8.28 -4.54 8.56
N TYR A 70 8.35 -5.70 7.90
CA TYR A 70 7.18 -6.42 7.41
C TYR A 70 6.30 -6.95 8.56
N ARG A 71 6.89 -7.45 9.65
CA ARG A 71 6.17 -7.85 10.87
C ARG A 71 5.52 -6.65 11.55
N SER A 72 6.24 -5.53 11.71
CA SER A 72 5.69 -4.28 12.25
C SER A 72 4.51 -3.80 11.42
N TRP A 73 4.61 -3.80 10.09
CA TRP A 73 3.48 -3.50 9.21
C TRP A 73 2.30 -4.48 9.43
N PHE A 74 2.57 -5.78 9.53
CA PHE A 74 1.53 -6.79 9.74
C PHE A 74 0.78 -6.57 11.06
N GLU A 75 1.49 -6.41 12.17
CA GLU A 75 0.88 -6.20 13.48
C GLU A 75 0.19 -4.82 13.56
N GLY A 76 0.90 -3.77 13.17
CA GLY A 76 0.44 -2.39 13.31
C GLY A 76 -0.68 -1.99 12.36
N ILE A 77 -0.77 -2.62 11.18
CA ILE A 77 -1.78 -2.30 10.17
C ILE A 77 -2.75 -3.47 9.97
N VAL A 78 -2.26 -4.68 9.70
CA VAL A 78 -3.14 -5.81 9.33
C VAL A 78 -3.95 -6.30 10.53
N ILE A 79 -3.28 -6.64 11.62
CA ILE A 79 -3.94 -7.14 12.83
C ILE A 79 -4.87 -6.07 13.39
N ARG A 80 -4.35 -4.87 13.68
CA ARG A 80 -5.16 -3.79 14.27
C ARG A 80 -6.40 -3.43 13.46
N ARG A 81 -6.34 -3.46 12.13
CA ARG A 81 -7.45 -3.01 11.27
C ARG A 81 -8.40 -4.12 10.84
N PHE A 82 -7.87 -5.31 10.51
CA PHE A 82 -8.65 -6.37 9.86
C PHE A 82 -8.88 -7.59 10.75
N HIS A 83 -8.03 -7.79 11.76
CA HIS A 83 -8.11 -8.90 12.70
C HIS A 83 -7.96 -8.46 14.16
N PRO A 84 -8.74 -7.46 14.63
CA PRO A 84 -8.62 -6.94 15.99
C PRO A 84 -8.88 -8.02 17.05
N GLU A 85 -9.60 -9.08 16.71
CA GLU A 85 -9.83 -10.25 17.58
C GLU A 85 -8.54 -11.03 17.91
N LEU A 86 -7.50 -10.90 17.09
CA LEU A 86 -6.21 -11.53 17.34
C LEU A 86 -5.32 -10.64 18.23
N ALA A 87 -5.66 -9.36 18.39
CA ALA A 87 -4.89 -8.44 19.21
C ALA A 87 -4.91 -8.90 20.68
N GLY A 88 -3.72 -9.09 21.26
CA GLY A 88 -3.56 -9.52 22.66
C GLY A 88 -3.35 -11.02 22.86
N THR A 89 -3.44 -11.84 21.80
CA THR A 89 -3.07 -13.27 21.88
C THR A 89 -1.79 -13.51 21.08
N ALA A 90 -0.63 -13.44 21.77
CA ALA A 90 0.68 -13.52 21.11
C ALA A 90 0.81 -14.74 20.18
N ASP A 91 0.39 -15.92 20.64
CA ASP A 91 0.44 -17.15 19.84
C ASP A 91 -0.46 -17.09 18.60
N ALA A 92 -1.61 -16.43 18.69
CA ALA A 92 -2.51 -16.29 17.55
C ALA A 92 -1.95 -15.32 16.50
N VAL A 93 -1.32 -14.22 16.96
CA VAL A 93 -0.59 -13.29 16.09
C VAL A 93 0.58 -14.01 15.41
N GLU A 94 1.34 -14.82 16.15
CA GLU A 94 2.48 -15.57 15.61
C GLU A 94 2.03 -16.58 14.55
N ARG A 95 1.00 -17.39 14.82
CA ARG A 95 0.44 -18.32 13.83
C ARG A 95 -0.07 -17.59 12.57
N ALA A 96 -0.73 -16.45 12.74
CA ALA A 96 -1.22 -15.65 11.63
C ALA A 96 -0.08 -15.03 10.80
N PHE A 97 1.01 -14.60 11.45
CA PHE A 97 2.20 -14.11 10.77
C PHE A 97 2.93 -15.22 10.02
N ALA A 98 3.12 -16.39 10.63
CA ALA A 98 3.71 -17.55 9.97
C ALA A 98 2.91 -17.99 8.73
N GLU A 99 1.58 -18.03 8.82
CA GLU A 99 0.68 -18.25 7.67
C GLU A 99 0.88 -17.17 6.59
N ARG A 100 1.01 -15.90 6.98
CA ARG A 100 1.25 -14.80 6.05
C ARG A 100 2.58 -14.94 5.31
N VAL A 101 3.63 -15.38 6.00
CA VAL A 101 4.94 -15.65 5.40
C VAL A 101 4.84 -16.82 4.43
N ARG A 102 4.24 -17.95 4.84
CA ARG A 102 4.03 -19.12 3.95
C ARG A 102 3.29 -18.75 2.66
N ARG A 103 2.24 -17.93 2.74
CA ARG A 103 1.54 -17.41 1.54
C ARG A 103 2.40 -16.49 0.69
N SER A 104 3.32 -15.74 1.30
CA SER A 104 4.23 -14.84 0.57
C SER A 104 5.30 -15.64 -0.18
N VAL A 105 5.80 -16.73 0.41
CA VAL A 105 6.70 -17.70 -0.25
C VAL A 105 6.01 -18.32 -1.46
N ALA A 106 4.83 -18.93 -1.26
CA ALA A 106 4.07 -19.56 -2.34
C ALA A 106 3.72 -18.57 -3.48
N LEU A 107 3.44 -17.31 -3.13
CA LEU A 107 3.22 -16.27 -4.14
C LEU A 107 4.50 -15.92 -4.91
N CYS A 108 5.65 -15.81 -4.24
CA CYS A 108 6.93 -15.59 -4.91
C CYS A 108 7.26 -16.74 -5.87
N GLU A 109 7.08 -17.98 -5.44
CA GLU A 109 7.31 -19.18 -6.26
C GLU A 109 6.40 -19.21 -7.48
N SER A 110 5.09 -19.00 -7.29
CA SER A 110 4.12 -18.93 -8.38
C SER A 110 4.44 -17.81 -9.37
N PHE A 111 4.80 -16.63 -8.87
CA PHE A 111 5.16 -15.49 -9.72
C PHE A 111 6.48 -15.71 -10.47
N ALA A 112 7.47 -16.35 -9.84
CA ALA A 112 8.73 -16.68 -10.51
C ALA A 112 8.54 -17.73 -11.62
N ALA A 113 7.63 -18.69 -11.40
CA ALA A 113 7.37 -19.76 -12.36
C ALA A 113 6.54 -19.31 -13.57
N ALA A 114 5.52 -18.47 -13.38
CA ALA A 114 4.54 -18.15 -14.41
C ALA A 114 4.32 -16.64 -14.65
N GLY A 115 5.01 -15.77 -13.92
CA GLY A 115 4.75 -14.33 -13.94
C GLY A 115 3.45 -13.96 -13.25
N TYR A 116 2.86 -12.84 -13.66
CA TYR A 116 1.59 -12.37 -13.13
C TYR A 116 0.41 -13.15 -13.73
N ASP A 117 -0.42 -13.76 -12.89
CA ASP A 117 -1.65 -14.43 -13.31
C ASP A 117 -2.85 -13.46 -13.37
N PRO A 118 -3.39 -13.14 -14.57
CA PRO A 118 -4.55 -12.26 -14.72
C PRO A 118 -5.88 -12.91 -14.28
N ALA A 119 -5.95 -14.23 -14.08
CA ALA A 119 -7.13 -14.89 -13.53
C ALA A 119 -7.39 -14.46 -12.08
N GLY A 120 -6.34 -14.07 -11.36
CA GLY A 120 -6.40 -13.29 -10.14
C GLY A 120 -6.13 -11.80 -10.41
N PRO A 121 -7.14 -10.98 -10.76
CA PRO A 121 -6.95 -9.54 -10.97
C PRO A 121 -6.64 -8.82 -9.64
N LEU A 122 -5.90 -7.72 -9.69
CA LEU A 122 -5.81 -6.79 -8.56
C LEU A 122 -7.16 -6.08 -8.39
N LEU A 123 -7.57 -5.83 -7.15
CA LEU A 123 -8.77 -5.02 -6.88
C LEU A 123 -8.35 -3.58 -6.60
N LEU A 124 -8.65 -2.68 -7.53
CA LEU A 124 -8.61 -1.25 -7.30
C LEU A 124 -9.95 -0.78 -6.75
N ARG A 125 -9.94 0.38 -6.09
CA ARG A 125 -11.13 1.01 -5.53
C ARG A 125 -11.25 2.43 -6.07
N SER A 126 -12.49 2.82 -6.31
CA SER A 126 -12.87 4.16 -6.71
C SER A 126 -14.15 4.61 -5.99
N GLY A 127 -14.44 5.90 -6.12
CA GLY A 127 -15.65 6.51 -5.59
C GLY A 127 -16.22 7.52 -6.56
N ARG A 128 -17.55 7.66 -6.61
CA ARG A 128 -18.18 8.80 -7.32
C ARG A 128 -17.73 10.13 -6.70
N ARG A 129 -17.57 10.12 -5.38
CA ARG A 129 -16.88 11.15 -4.59
C ARG A 129 -15.67 10.54 -3.91
N ILE A 130 -14.50 11.18 -4.08
CA ILE A 130 -13.30 10.88 -3.27
C ILE A 130 -13.31 11.82 -2.07
N ALA A 131 -13.41 11.25 -0.88
CA ALA A 131 -13.28 11.97 0.38
C ALA A 131 -11.80 12.06 0.78
N ALA A 132 -11.49 12.94 1.74
CA ALA A 132 -10.18 12.93 2.38
C ALA A 132 -9.93 11.57 3.05
N THR A 133 -8.65 11.20 3.21
CA THR A 133 -8.24 10.04 4.01
C THR A 133 -8.66 10.24 5.47
N ALA A 134 -8.60 9.17 6.28
CA ALA A 134 -8.87 9.28 7.72
C ALA A 134 -7.92 10.25 8.45
N THR A 135 -6.73 10.48 7.89
CA THR A 135 -5.70 11.41 8.37
C THR A 135 -5.88 12.84 7.82
N GLY A 136 -6.85 13.06 6.92
CA GLY A 136 -7.16 14.38 6.37
C GLY A 136 -6.46 14.74 5.06
N LYS A 137 -5.62 13.86 4.50
CA LYS A 137 -4.99 14.07 3.19
C LYS A 137 -6.05 14.11 2.10
N ARG A 138 -5.90 15.05 1.17
CA ARG A 138 -6.75 15.16 -0.03
C ARG A 138 -5.95 14.73 -1.24
N ILE A 139 -6.46 13.73 -1.95
CA ILE A 139 -5.83 13.11 -3.10
C ILE A 139 -6.81 13.20 -4.28
N GLU A 140 -6.37 13.78 -5.40
CA GLU A 140 -7.21 14.08 -6.57
C GLU A 140 -7.43 12.86 -7.47
N ARG A 141 -6.45 11.95 -7.52
CA ARG A 141 -6.57 10.69 -8.27
C ARG A 141 -7.75 9.86 -7.78
N ARG A 142 -8.28 9.02 -8.69
CA ARG A 142 -9.55 8.32 -8.49
C ARG A 142 -9.44 6.81 -8.30
N LEU A 143 -8.27 6.24 -8.53
CA LEU A 143 -8.00 4.81 -8.39
C LEU A 143 -7.01 4.59 -7.24
N PHE A 144 -7.35 3.67 -6.36
CA PHE A 144 -6.56 3.32 -5.18
C PHE A 144 -6.46 1.81 -5.09
N VAL A 145 -5.29 1.26 -4.75
CA VAL A 145 -5.17 -0.19 -4.54
C VAL A 145 -5.98 -0.62 -3.31
N GLY A 146 -6.87 -1.59 -3.49
CA GLY A 146 -7.70 -2.19 -2.45
C GLY A 146 -7.17 -3.54 -1.98
N ASP A 147 -7.03 -4.47 -2.90
CA ASP A 147 -6.45 -5.81 -2.68
C ASP A 147 -5.34 -6.12 -3.71
N GLY A 148 -4.50 -7.10 -3.40
CA GLY A 148 -3.41 -7.54 -4.28
C GLY A 148 -2.12 -6.78 -4.09
N CYS A 149 -1.90 -6.13 -2.95
CA CYS A 149 -0.70 -5.30 -2.71
C CYS A 149 0.61 -6.09 -2.71
N HIS A 150 0.59 -7.39 -2.39
CA HIS A 150 1.74 -8.28 -2.59
C HIS A 150 2.03 -8.53 -4.08
N ARG A 151 1.00 -8.76 -4.90
CA ARG A 151 1.12 -8.89 -6.36
C ARG A 151 1.62 -7.59 -6.98
N LEU A 152 1.10 -6.44 -6.53
CA LEU A 152 1.57 -5.11 -6.94
C LEU A 152 3.06 -4.90 -6.60
N ALA A 153 3.49 -5.34 -5.41
CA ALA A 153 4.88 -5.26 -4.99
C ALA A 153 5.80 -6.12 -5.89
N LEU A 154 5.37 -7.32 -6.29
CA LEU A 154 6.10 -8.19 -7.22
C LEU A 154 6.17 -7.60 -8.62
N LEU A 155 5.05 -7.13 -9.18
CA LEU A 155 5.03 -6.44 -10.47
C LEU A 155 6.01 -5.27 -10.49
N ARG A 156 6.00 -4.44 -9.45
CA ARG A 156 6.93 -3.32 -9.32
C ARG A 156 8.39 -3.77 -9.15
N ARG A 157 8.64 -4.88 -8.45
CA ARG A 157 9.98 -5.47 -8.32
C ARG A 157 10.52 -5.87 -9.68
N ASP A 158 9.67 -6.48 -10.50
CA ASP A 158 9.99 -7.00 -11.83
C ASP A 158 10.10 -5.91 -12.91
N GLY A 159 10.00 -4.63 -12.52
CA GLY A 159 10.16 -3.49 -13.43
C GLY A 159 8.90 -3.07 -14.16
N ALA A 160 7.73 -3.67 -13.88
CA ALA A 160 6.48 -3.19 -14.44
C ALA A 160 6.20 -1.75 -13.98
N THR A 161 5.92 -0.87 -14.94
CA THR A 161 5.62 0.55 -14.70
C THR A 161 4.13 0.83 -14.64
N ALA A 162 3.31 -0.04 -15.24
CA ALA A 162 1.85 0.09 -15.29
C ALA A 162 1.14 -1.26 -15.13
N LEU A 163 -0.07 -1.24 -14.56
CA LEU A 163 -1.04 -2.33 -14.61
C LEU A 163 -1.82 -2.24 -15.92
N GLN A 164 -1.88 -3.35 -16.65
CA GLN A 164 -2.70 -3.44 -17.86
C GLN A 164 -4.20 -3.60 -17.50
N PRO A 165 -5.13 -3.20 -18.39
CA PRO A 165 -6.57 -3.25 -18.12
C PRO A 165 -7.12 -4.61 -17.67
N ASP A 166 -6.55 -5.69 -18.18
CA ASP A 166 -6.93 -7.07 -17.86
C ASP A 166 -6.45 -7.51 -16.45
N ALA A 167 -5.36 -6.91 -15.97
CA ALA A 167 -4.73 -7.20 -14.68
C ALA A 167 -5.46 -6.62 -13.45
N TYR A 168 -6.56 -5.87 -13.64
CA TYR A 168 -7.29 -5.34 -12.50
C TYR A 168 -8.81 -5.25 -12.70
N ARG A 169 -9.52 -5.11 -11.58
CA ARG A 169 -10.94 -4.75 -11.50
C ARG A 169 -11.11 -3.55 -10.59
N VAL A 170 -12.15 -2.76 -10.83
CA VAL A 170 -12.43 -1.54 -10.05
C VAL A 170 -13.71 -1.73 -9.26
N GLU A 171 -13.59 -1.68 -7.93
CA GLU A 171 -14.73 -1.55 -7.01
C GLU A 171 -15.11 -0.07 -6.89
N ILE A 172 -16.29 0.29 -7.41
CA ILE A 172 -16.81 1.66 -7.37
C ILE A 172 -17.88 1.77 -6.29
N THR A 173 -17.69 2.72 -5.38
CA THR A 173 -18.64 3.03 -4.30
C THR A 173 -19.17 4.47 -4.42
N PRO A 174 -20.27 4.84 -3.75
CA PRO A 174 -20.75 6.23 -3.77
C PRO A 174 -19.71 7.24 -3.25
N THR A 175 -19.10 6.93 -2.10
CA THR A 175 -18.04 7.73 -1.49
C THR A 175 -16.91 6.82 -1.03
N LEU A 176 -15.69 7.11 -1.49
CA LEU A 176 -14.47 6.43 -1.09
C LEU A 176 -13.59 7.38 -0.27
N ALA A 177 -13.23 6.98 0.95
CA ALA A 177 -12.10 7.54 1.68
C ALA A 177 -10.90 6.59 1.50
N PRO A 178 -9.83 6.99 0.81
CA PRO A 178 -8.67 6.13 0.60
C PRO A 178 -7.98 5.76 1.92
N LEU A 179 -7.38 4.56 1.96
CA LEU A 179 -6.55 4.14 3.07
C LEU A 179 -5.21 4.85 3.01
N ASP A 180 -4.78 5.44 4.12
CA ASP A 180 -3.47 6.07 4.28
C ASP A 180 -2.62 5.25 5.24
N ASN A 181 -1.96 4.21 4.69
CA ASN A 181 -1.05 3.39 5.48
C ASN A 181 0.29 4.10 5.69
N THR A 182 0.67 5.05 4.82
CA THR A 182 1.92 5.78 4.95
C THR A 182 1.97 6.56 6.26
N ALA A 183 0.93 7.32 6.59
CA ALA A 183 0.91 8.09 7.84
C ALA A 183 1.05 7.20 9.09
N GLU A 184 0.42 6.02 9.09
CA GLU A 184 0.57 5.06 10.20
C GLU A 184 1.96 4.43 10.24
N LEU A 185 2.61 4.25 9.08
CA LEU A 185 3.92 3.63 8.97
C LEU A 185 5.10 4.55 9.27
N ILE A 186 4.94 5.88 9.13
CA ILE A 186 6.00 6.84 9.45
C ILE A 186 6.54 6.63 10.87
N PRO A 187 5.72 6.75 11.93
CA PRO A 187 6.21 6.53 13.29
C PRO A 187 6.52 5.05 13.56
N LEU A 188 5.72 4.13 13.01
CA LEU A 188 5.86 2.70 13.28
C LEU A 188 7.19 2.12 12.81
N LEU A 189 7.72 2.62 11.68
CA LEU A 189 8.98 2.16 11.10
C LEU A 189 10.15 3.12 11.34
N GLY A 190 9.91 4.23 12.05
CA GLY A 190 10.89 5.30 12.16
C GLY A 190 11.37 5.80 10.78
N LEU A 191 10.44 6.09 9.87
CA LEU A 191 10.79 6.49 8.52
C LEU A 191 11.54 7.82 8.53
N ARG A 192 12.77 7.80 8.00
CA ARG A 192 13.58 9.01 7.85
C ARG A 192 13.13 9.86 6.66
N PRO A 193 13.38 11.18 6.68
CA PRO A 193 12.95 12.10 5.61
C PRO A 193 13.39 11.68 4.21
N ARG A 194 14.67 11.29 4.05
CA ARG A 194 15.23 10.95 2.73
C ARG A 194 14.52 9.75 2.06
N PRO A 195 14.37 8.58 2.70
CA PRO A 195 13.52 7.49 2.17
C PRO A 195 12.07 7.87 1.90
N TYR A 196 11.48 8.75 2.74
CA TYR A 196 10.12 9.22 2.56
C TYR A 196 9.96 10.07 1.30
N PHE A 197 10.85 11.05 1.06
CA PHE A 197 10.78 11.87 -0.14
C PHE A 197 11.06 11.09 -1.42
N ARG A 198 11.95 10.08 -1.39
CA ARG A 198 12.11 9.14 -2.51
C ARG A 198 10.82 8.39 -2.83
N PHE A 199 10.07 8.02 -1.80
CA PHE A 199 8.76 7.40 -1.96
C PHE A 199 7.73 8.39 -2.54
N LEU A 200 7.70 9.65 -2.08
CA LEU A 200 6.82 10.66 -2.68
C LEU A 200 7.17 10.92 -4.15
N ALA A 201 8.46 10.99 -4.49
CA ALA A 201 8.94 11.21 -5.84
C ALA A 201 8.41 10.16 -6.84
N LEU A 202 8.10 8.94 -6.39
CA LEU A 202 7.48 7.91 -7.24
C LEU A 202 6.22 8.42 -7.96
N ALA A 203 5.36 9.17 -7.29
CA ALA A 203 4.15 9.74 -7.90
C ALA A 203 4.39 11.15 -8.43
N TYR A 204 5.06 12.00 -7.64
CA TYR A 204 5.11 13.44 -7.88
C TYR A 204 6.27 13.90 -8.77
N ALA A 205 7.35 13.14 -8.85
CA ALA A 205 8.54 13.48 -9.61
C ALA A 205 9.19 12.21 -10.22
N PRO A 206 8.47 11.45 -11.06
CA PRO A 206 8.95 10.17 -11.57
C PRO A 206 10.27 10.34 -12.33
N GLY A 207 11.23 9.46 -12.06
CA GLY A 207 12.54 9.44 -12.74
C GLY A 207 13.57 10.47 -12.26
N THR A 208 13.23 11.40 -11.36
CA THR A 208 14.14 12.51 -10.99
C THR A 208 15.09 12.19 -9.83
N GLY A 209 14.82 11.12 -9.08
CA GLY A 209 15.58 10.78 -7.87
C GLY A 209 15.43 11.80 -6.73
N CYS A 210 14.39 12.65 -6.75
CA CYS A 210 14.10 13.58 -5.67
C CYS A 210 14.05 12.88 -4.31
N ASP A 211 14.84 13.37 -3.35
CA ASP A 211 14.97 12.79 -2.01
C ASP A 211 14.97 13.83 -0.88
N THR A 212 14.56 15.07 -1.18
CA THR A 212 14.35 16.16 -0.22
C THR A 212 13.03 16.89 -0.50
N GLU A 213 12.48 17.54 0.53
CA GLU A 213 11.25 18.34 0.42
C GLU A 213 11.39 19.45 -0.64
N GLU A 214 12.44 20.25 -0.52
CA GLU A 214 12.68 21.42 -1.37
C GLU A 214 12.76 21.02 -2.85
N ARG A 215 13.52 19.97 -3.17
CA ARG A 215 13.65 19.47 -4.55
C ARG A 215 12.31 18.95 -5.07
N LEU A 216 11.55 18.25 -4.23
CA LEU A 216 10.24 17.71 -4.62
C LEU A 216 9.24 18.84 -4.90
N ARG A 217 9.13 19.82 -4.00
CA ARG A 217 8.26 21.00 -4.17
C ARG A 217 8.63 21.79 -5.41
N ARG A 218 9.92 22.09 -5.59
CA ARG A 218 10.41 22.81 -6.79
C ARG A 218 10.05 22.07 -8.07
N HIS A 219 10.28 20.77 -8.12
CA HIS A 219 9.94 19.96 -9.30
C HIS A 219 8.43 19.95 -9.56
N VAL A 220 7.60 19.73 -8.54
CA VAL A 220 6.14 19.72 -8.71
C VAL A 220 5.63 21.10 -9.13
N ALA A 221 6.13 22.18 -8.54
CA ALA A 221 5.72 23.53 -8.93
C ALA A 221 6.08 23.86 -10.39
N ALA A 222 7.21 23.37 -10.88
CA ALA A 222 7.66 23.61 -12.25
C ALA A 222 6.97 22.70 -13.28
N GLU A 223 6.92 21.39 -13.02
CA GLU A 223 6.56 20.38 -14.02
C GLU A 223 5.12 19.87 -13.87
N ARG A 224 4.54 19.95 -12.67
CA ARG A 224 3.21 19.39 -12.33
C ARG A 224 2.43 20.30 -11.38
N PRO A 225 2.22 21.58 -11.71
CA PRO A 225 1.63 22.57 -10.80
C PRO A 225 0.20 22.19 -10.36
N ASP A 226 -0.52 21.42 -11.18
CA ASP A 226 -1.83 20.84 -10.83
C ASP A 226 -1.77 19.94 -9.58
N ARG A 227 -0.62 19.30 -9.34
CA ARG A 227 -0.42 18.37 -8.21
C ARG A 227 0.09 19.07 -6.94
N LEU A 228 0.39 20.37 -6.99
CA LEU A 228 1.03 21.09 -5.89
C LEU A 228 0.13 21.11 -4.64
N LEU A 229 -1.15 21.41 -4.79
CA LEU A 229 -2.12 21.40 -3.68
C LEU A 229 -2.29 20.00 -3.07
N GLU A 230 -2.23 18.96 -3.92
CA GLU A 230 -2.25 17.57 -3.43
C GLU A 230 -1.00 17.28 -2.58
N LEU A 231 0.18 17.63 -3.09
CA LEU A 231 1.46 17.44 -2.38
C LEU A 231 1.47 18.20 -1.05
N GLU A 232 1.04 19.46 -1.03
CA GLU A 232 0.94 20.26 0.19
C GLU A 232 0.00 19.63 1.22
N SER A 233 -1.12 19.07 0.77
CA SER A 233 -2.05 18.33 1.63
C SER A 233 -1.40 17.12 2.27
N VAL A 234 -0.54 16.41 1.54
CA VAL A 234 0.24 15.27 2.05
C VAL A 234 1.29 15.72 3.05
N LEU A 235 2.13 16.70 2.69
CA LEU A 235 3.25 17.17 3.51
C LEU A 235 2.78 17.78 4.83
N ARG A 236 1.67 18.52 4.83
CA ARG A 236 1.08 19.08 6.04
C ARG A 236 0.72 18.02 7.09
N ILE A 237 0.39 16.80 6.65
CA ILE A 237 0.07 15.68 7.54
C ILE A 237 1.34 14.89 7.91
N ASP A 238 2.21 14.64 6.94
CA ASP A 238 3.33 13.70 7.14
C ASP A 238 4.59 14.34 7.73
N LEU A 239 4.87 15.63 7.49
CA LEU A 239 6.06 16.29 8.03
C LEU A 239 6.09 16.27 9.57
N PRO A 240 5.01 16.64 10.29
CA PRO A 240 5.00 16.54 11.76
C PRO A 240 5.24 15.11 12.28
N LEU A 241 4.82 14.09 11.52
CA LEU A 241 5.06 12.70 11.87
C LEU A 241 6.52 12.31 11.68
N LEU A 242 7.18 12.84 10.65
CA LEU A 242 8.61 12.61 10.39
C LEU A 242 9.49 13.32 11.44
N ASP A 243 9.11 14.53 11.85
CA ASP A 243 9.84 15.30 12.87
C ASP A 243 9.72 14.68 14.26
N ALA A 244 8.66 13.90 14.50
CA ALA A 244 8.45 13.17 15.75
C ALA A 244 9.18 11.82 15.81
N VAL A 245 9.84 11.38 14.72
CA VAL A 245 10.68 10.17 14.75
C VAL A 245 12.03 10.52 15.39
N PRO A 246 12.41 9.82 16.48
CA PRO A 246 13.68 10.06 17.19
C PRO A 246 14.92 9.65 16.39
#